data_AF-A0A3C0G1V6-F1
#
_entry.id   AF-A0A3C0G1V6-F1
#
_cell.length_a   1.000
_cell.length_b   1.000
_cell.length_c   1.000
_cell.angle_alpha   90.00
_cell.angle_beta   90.00
_cell.angle_gamma   90.00
#
_symmetry.space_group_name_H-M   'P 1'
#
loop_
_entity.id
_entity.type
_entity.pdbx_description
1 polymer ?
#
loop_
_entity_poly.entity_id
_entity_poly.type
_entity_poly.pdbx_seq_one_letter_code
_entity_poly.pdbx_strand_id
1 'polypeptide(L)'
;MNVTNMKSPRGNKVPNQFIITTKDGTYFQSYQSIIALIKNDGSVVLDDYYWDYSRTTGKYRNEFLMEGIAETRQKIASGEYQLTNLNA
;
A
#
# COMPACT_ATOMS: atom_id res chain seq x y z
N MET A 1 -6.59 -9.63 13.67
CA MET A 1 -5.50 -9.04 12.89
C MET A 1 -4.64 -10.18 12.38
N ASN A 2 -4.34 -10.19 11.08
CA ASN A 2 -3.43 -11.17 10.47
C ASN A 2 -2.32 -10.40 9.74
N VAL A 3 -1.07 -10.86 9.85
CA VAL A 3 0.09 -10.22 9.22
C VAL A 3 0.80 -11.25 8.37
N THR A 4 1.04 -10.92 7.10
CA THR A 4 1.74 -11.80 6.17
C THR A 4 2.75 -11.01 5.36
N ASN A 5 3.89 -11.63 5.02
CA ASN A 5 4.85 -11.01 4.11
C ASN A 5 4.35 -11.09 2.66
N MET A 6 4.54 -10.01 1.91
CA MET A 6 4.44 -10.06 0.46
C MET A 6 5.51 -10.99 -0.12
N LYS A 7 5.26 -11.49 -1.32
CA LYS A 7 6.20 -12.37 -2.03
C LYS A 7 6.83 -11.61 -3.18
N SER A 8 8.11 -11.84 -3.41
CA SER A 8 8.78 -11.41 -4.63
C SER A 8 8.17 -12.12 -5.85
N PRO A 9 8.44 -11.65 -7.09
CA PRO A 9 8.03 -12.35 -8.30
C PRO A 9 8.49 -13.82 -8.39
N ARG A 10 9.52 -14.21 -7.63
CA ARG A 10 10.03 -15.59 -7.54
C ARG A 10 9.40 -16.41 -6.41
N GLY A 11 8.38 -15.89 -5.74
CA GLY A 11 7.65 -16.57 -4.66
C GLY A 11 8.27 -16.47 -3.26
N ASN A 12 9.48 -15.92 -3.13
CA ASN A 12 10.14 -15.75 -1.83
C ASN A 12 9.46 -14.67 -0.99
N LYS A 13 9.26 -14.93 0.30
CA LYS A 13 8.80 -13.91 1.27
C LYS A 13 9.77 -12.73 1.30
N VAL A 14 9.23 -11.52 1.35
CA VAL A 14 9.99 -10.27 1.41
C VAL A 14 9.90 -9.73 2.84
N PRO A 15 11.00 -9.73 3.62
CA PRO A 15 10.93 -9.52 5.07
C PRO A 15 10.28 -8.20 5.52
N ASN A 16 10.51 -7.11 4.79
CA ASN A 16 10.08 -5.76 5.19
C ASN A 16 8.84 -5.26 4.43
N GLN A 17 8.04 -6.17 3.88
CA GLN A 17 6.83 -5.84 3.13
C GLN A 17 5.69 -6.70 3.67
N PHE A 18 4.71 -6.05 4.31
CA PHE A 18 3.65 -6.73 5.05
C PHE A 18 2.28 -6.36 4.50
N ILE A 19 1.43 -7.37 4.37
CA ILE A 19 -0.01 -7.22 4.25
C ILE A 19 -0.61 -7.47 5.63
N ILE A 20 -1.30 -6.47 6.15
CA ILE A 20 -1.96 -6.52 7.45
C ILE A 20 -3.46 -6.47 7.22
N THR A 21 -4.15 -7.57 7.51
CA THR A 21 -5.62 -7.63 7.41
C THR A 21 -6.23 -7.40 8.78
N THR A 22 -7.11 -6.41 8.84
CA THR A 22 -7.86 -6.02 10.04
C THR A 22 -9.36 -6.13 9.79
N LYS A 23 -10.16 -5.78 10.78
CA LYS A 23 -11.61 -5.66 10.63
C LYS A 23 -12.02 -4.46 9.75
N ASP A 24 -11.15 -3.45 9.61
CA ASP A 24 -11.47 -2.17 8.96
C ASP A 24 -10.97 -2.11 7.50
N GLY A 25 -10.13 -3.06 7.12
CA GLY A 25 -9.55 -3.14 5.79
C GLY A 25 -8.20 -3.86 5.79
N THR A 26 -7.55 -3.78 4.65
CA THR A 26 -6.23 -4.36 4.41
C THR A 26 -5.21 -3.24 4.22
N TYR A 27 -4.13 -3.30 4.99
CA TYR A 27 -3.03 -2.35 4.93
C TYR A 27 -1.84 -2.98 4.22
N PHE A 28 -1.12 -2.16 3.46
CA PHE A 28 0.24 -2.43 3.05
C PHE A 28 1.20 -1.61 3.92
N GLN A 29 2.12 -2.30 4.60
CA GLN A 29 3.19 -1.71 5.39
C GLN A 29 4.54 -2.05 4.76
N SER A 30 5.40 -1.04 4.62
CA SER A 30 6.79 -1.18 4.20
C SER A 30 7.70 -0.73 5.34
N TYR A 31 8.54 -1.65 5.84
CA TYR A 31 9.27 -1.45 7.10
C TYR A 31 8.33 -1.07 8.24
N GLN A 32 8.49 0.14 8.81
CA GLN A 32 7.68 0.65 9.91
C GLN A 32 6.52 1.54 9.42
N SER A 33 6.49 1.91 8.14
CA SER A 33 5.53 2.87 7.61
C SER A 33 4.36 2.17 6.91
N ILE A 34 3.14 2.55 7.28
CA ILE A 34 1.93 2.23 6.51
C ILE A 34 1.96 3.05 5.22
N ILE A 35 1.73 2.38 4.10
CA ILE A 35 1.86 2.96 2.75
C ILE A 35 0.49 3.15 2.11
N ALA A 36 -0.39 2.16 2.28
CA ALA A 36 -1.71 2.14 1.67
C ALA A 36 -2.70 1.36 2.55
N LEU A 37 -3.97 1.75 2.47
CA LEU A 37 -5.12 1.07 3.07
C LEU A 37 -6.19 0.89 2.00
N ILE A 38 -6.64 -0.35 1.80
CA ILE A 38 -7.88 -0.66 1.10
C ILE A 38 -8.93 -0.92 2.17
N LYS A 39 -9.92 -0.02 2.28
CA LYS A 39 -11.05 -0.18 3.20
C LYS A 39 -11.99 -1.28 2.71
N ASN A 40 -12.83 -1.79 3.60
CA ASN A 40 -13.80 -2.84 3.24
C ASN A 40 -14.81 -2.42 2.16
N ASP A 41 -15.05 -1.12 2.00
CA ASP A 41 -15.93 -0.56 0.95
C ASP A 41 -15.22 -0.39 -0.40
N GLY A 42 -13.93 -0.77 -0.50
CA GLY A 42 -13.11 -0.64 -1.70
C GLY A 42 -12.39 0.69 -1.83
N SER A 43 -12.64 1.66 -0.94
CA SER A 43 -11.94 2.95 -0.97
C SER A 43 -10.46 2.77 -0.65
N VAL A 44 -9.60 3.49 -1.38
CA VAL A 44 -8.15 3.45 -1.20
C VAL A 44 -7.66 4.74 -0.57
N VAL A 45 -6.85 4.58 0.46
CA VAL A 45 -6.15 5.67 1.15
C VAL A 45 -4.65 5.41 1.07
N LEU A 46 -3.88 6.43 0.68
CA LEU A 46 -2.43 6.40 0.61
C LEU A 46 -1.85 7.32 1.68
N ASP A 47 -0.69 6.92 2.22
CA ASP A 47 0.06 7.80 3.11
C ASP A 47 0.60 9.00 2.33
N ASP A 48 0.41 10.22 2.81
CA ASP A 48 0.77 11.44 2.08
C ASP A 48 2.27 11.61 1.80
N TYR A 49 3.14 11.01 2.62
CA TYR A 49 4.59 11.12 2.50
C TYR A 49 5.25 9.85 1.95
N TYR A 50 4.86 8.68 2.46
CA TYR A 50 5.56 7.42 2.22
C TYR A 50 5.10 6.68 0.96
N TRP A 51 3.94 7.03 0.37
CA TRP A 51 3.35 6.26 -0.73
C TRP A 51 4.25 6.12 -1.97
N ASP A 52 5.11 7.11 -2.27
CA ASP A 52 6.08 7.10 -3.39
C ASP A 52 7.53 7.31 -2.94
N TYR A 53 7.85 7.02 -1.67
CA TYR A 53 9.14 7.38 -1.06
C TYR A 53 10.35 6.59 -1.60
N SER A 54 10.18 5.31 -1.95
CA SER A 54 11.29 4.48 -2.44
C SER A 54 10.87 3.57 -3.58
N ARG A 55 11.84 3.19 -4.43
CA ARG A 55 11.63 2.27 -5.56
C ARG A 55 11.08 0.91 -5.10
N THR A 56 11.58 0.40 -3.98
CA THR A 56 11.13 -0.89 -3.43
C THR A 56 9.70 -0.78 -2.90
N THR A 57 9.40 0.27 -2.13
CA THR A 57 8.06 0.54 -1.62
C THR A 57 7.05 0.70 -2.75
N GLY A 58 7.38 1.52 -3.77
CA GLY A 58 6.52 1.73 -4.93
C GLY A 58 6.27 0.46 -5.73
N LYS A 59 7.27 -0.43 -5.87
CA LYS A 59 7.08 -1.74 -6.50
C LYS A 59 6.02 -2.57 -5.77
N TYR A 60 6.12 -2.70 -4.46
CA TYR A 60 5.17 -3.52 -3.70
C TYR A 60 3.82 -2.83 -3.50
N ARG A 61 3.76 -1.49 -3.49
CA ARG A 61 2.50 -0.73 -3.60
C ARG A 61 1.78 -1.07 -4.90
N ASN A 62 2.51 -1.13 -6.02
CA ASN A 62 1.92 -1.53 -7.31
C ASN A 62 1.35 -2.96 -7.27
N GLU A 63 2.08 -3.89 -6.64
CA GLU A 63 1.58 -5.26 -6.44
C GLU A 63 0.35 -5.30 -5.52
N PHE A 64 0.32 -4.46 -4.48
CA PHE A 64 -0.79 -4.37 -3.54
C PHE A 64 -2.07 -3.79 -4.15
N LEU A 65 -1.93 -2.71 -4.94
CA LEU A 65 -3.05 -2.04 -5.60
C LEU A 65 -3.40 -2.64 -6.97
N MET A 66 -2.56 -3.56 -7.48
CA MET A 66 -2.66 -4.16 -8.80
C MET A 66 -2.60 -3.15 -9.97
N GLU A 67 -1.84 -2.07 -9.79
CA GLU A 67 -1.72 -0.97 -10.75
C GLU A 67 -0.31 -0.37 -10.77
N GLY A 68 0.01 0.41 -11.81
CA GLY A 68 1.28 1.13 -11.92
C GLY A 68 1.24 2.54 -11.34
N ILE A 69 2.42 3.15 -11.11
CA ILE A 69 2.55 4.51 -10.57
C ILE A 69 1.79 5.59 -11.38
N ALA A 70 1.69 5.44 -12.69
CA ALA A 70 0.98 6.39 -13.54
C ALA A 70 -0.53 6.40 -13.23
N GLU A 71 -1.11 5.21 -13.05
CA GLU A 71 -2.52 5.05 -12.67
C GLU A 71 -2.76 5.55 -11.25
N THR A 72 -1.88 5.23 -10.30
CA THR A 72 -1.96 5.74 -8.92
C THR A 72 -1.98 7.27 -8.89
N ARG A 73 -1.09 7.93 -9.67
CA ARG A 73 -1.05 9.40 -9.77
C ARG A 73 -2.33 9.96 -10.40
N GLN A 74 -2.88 9.29 -11.40
CA GLN A 74 -4.15 9.69 -12.00
C GLN A 74 -5.31 9.59 -11.01
N LYS A 75 -5.38 8.51 -10.22
CA LYS A 75 -6.42 8.29 -9.19
C LYS A 75 -6.31 9.27 -8.03
N ILE A 76 -5.09 9.67 -7.66
CA ILE A 76 -4.88 10.78 -6.72
C ILE A 76 -5.40 12.09 -7.33
N ALA A 77 -5.03 12.38 -8.59
CA ALA A 77 -5.42 13.62 -9.25
C ALA A 77 -6.94 13.72 -9.52
N SER A 78 -7.62 12.60 -9.74
CA SER A 78 -9.08 12.53 -9.89
C SER A 78 -9.83 12.60 -8.54
N GLY A 79 -9.13 12.42 -7.42
CA GLY A 79 -9.72 12.32 -6.09
C GLY A 79 -10.30 10.95 -5.74
N GLU A 80 -10.10 9.93 -6.60
CA GLU A 80 -10.47 8.55 -6.30
C GLU A 80 -9.65 7.98 -5.13
N TYR A 81 -8.38 8.36 -5.04
CA TYR A 81 -7.49 8.00 -3.93
C TYR A 81 -7.29 9.18 -2.99
N GLN A 82 -7.48 8.94 -1.69
CA GLN A 82 -7.25 9.95 -0.66
C GLN A 82 -5.81 9.89 -0.16
N LEU A 83 -5.14 11.05 -0.04
CA LEU A 83 -3.88 11.19 0.68
C LEU A 83 -4.13 11.68 2.11
N THR A 84 -3.53 11.01 3.09
CA THR A 84 -3.59 11.40 4.51
C THR A 84 -2.36 10.88 5.23
N ASN A 85 -2.01 11.46 6.37
CA ASN A 85 -1.01 10.87 7.25
C ASN A 85 -1.57 9.58 7.87
N LEU A 86 -1.03 8.42 7.49
CA LEU A 86 -1.39 7.10 8.03
C LEU A 86 -0.47 6.65 9.17
N ASN A 87 0.55 7.45 9.49
CA ASN A 87 1.63 7.13 10.44
C ASN A 87 1.71 8.14 11.60
N ALA A 88 0.57 8.73 11.97
CA ALA A 88 0.43 9.68 13.07
C ALA A 88 0.47 9.02 14.46
#